data_AF-A0A354GFV2-F1
#
_entry.id   AF-A0A354GFV2-F1
#
_cell.length_a   1.000
_cell.length_b   1.000
_cell.length_c   1.000
_cell.angle_alpha   90.00
_cell.angle_beta   90.00
_cell.angle_gamma   90.00
#
_symmetry.space_group_name_H-M   'P 1'
#
loop_
_entity.id
_entity.type
_entity.pdbx_description
1 polymer ?
#
loop_
_entity_poly.entity_id
_entity_poly.type
_entity_poly.pdbx_seq_one_letter_code
_entity_poly.pdbx_strand_id
1 'polypeptide(L)' 'FSKEIKAFLMQFQTTIHIGYAIAGLYIDILVEKNNKYPGIDLIGYPGNFVAAFDIERYRILYRIGIQIIPVSYLS' A
#
# COMPACT_ATOMS: atom_id res chain seq x y z
N PHE A 1 -13.17 -0.84 -1.64
CA PHE A 1 -12.09 -1.59 -0.98
C PHE A 1 -11.06 -0.74 -0.22
N SER A 2 -10.28 0.16 -0.83
CA SER A 2 -9.24 0.93 -0.08
C SER A 2 -9.78 1.71 1.12
N LYS A 3 -11.01 2.24 1.02
CA LYS A 3 -11.74 2.87 2.13
C LYS A 3 -12.08 1.90 3.26
N GLU A 4 -12.44 0.66 2.94
CA GLU A 4 -12.77 -0.38 3.93
C GLU A 4 -11.51 -0.83 4.68
N ILE A 5 -10.40 -1.05 3.96
CA ILE A 5 -9.10 -1.34 4.59
C ILE A 5 -8.67 -0.18 5.48
N LYS A 6 -8.81 1.07 5.03
CA LYS A 6 -8.53 2.24 5.86
C LYS A 6 -9.36 2.21 7.15
N ALA A 7 -10.68 2.00 7.05
CA ALA A 7 -11.56 1.93 8.21
C ALA A 7 -11.15 0.81 9.18
N PHE A 8 -10.83 -0.38 8.64
CA PHE A 8 -10.33 -1.50 9.44
C PHE A 8 -8.99 -1.18 10.13
N LEU A 9 -8.05 -0.55 9.44
CA LEU A 9 -6.71 -0.29 9.98
C LEU A 9 -6.68 0.84 11.02
N MET A 10 -7.62 1.79 10.95
CA MET A 10 -7.72 2.90 11.90
C MET A 10 -7.91 2.44 13.36
N GLN A 11 -8.49 1.24 13.59
CA GLN A 11 -8.63 0.68 14.94
C GLN A 11 -7.28 0.38 15.62
N PHE A 12 -6.19 0.27 14.84
CA PHE A 12 -4.86 -0.04 15.36
C PHE A 12 -4.02 1.22 15.64
N GLN A 13 -4.62 2.40 15.76
CA GLN A 13 -3.92 3.68 15.98
C GLN A 13 -2.85 3.93 14.90
N THR A 14 -3.25 3.81 13.64
CA THR A 14 -2.40 4.01 12.47
C THR A 14 -2.83 5.26 11.72
N THR A 15 -1.87 5.94 11.07
CA THR A 15 -2.18 6.94 10.04
C THR A 15 -2.21 6.23 8.69
N ILE A 16 -3.26 6.47 7.89
CA ILE A 16 -3.46 5.80 6.60
C ILE A 16 -3.52 6.80 5.46
N HIS A 17 -2.60 6.65 4.51
CA HIS A 17 -2.51 7.43 3.29
C HIS A 17 -2.93 6.56 2.11
N ILE A 18 -3.99 6.94 1.38
CA ILE A 18 -4.46 6.22 0.19
C ILE A 18 -3.86 6.89 -1.05
N GLY A 19 -3.31 6.11 -1.97
CA GLY A 19 -2.69 6.62 -3.20
C GLY A 19 -1.47 7.52 -2.93
N TYR A 20 -0.66 7.15 -1.95
CA TYR A 20 0.50 7.93 -1.51
C TYR A 20 1.53 8.02 -2.62
N ALA A 21 2.02 9.23 -2.93
CA ALA A 21 3.00 9.47 -3.98
C ALA A 21 4.39 9.74 -3.38
N ILE A 22 5.40 9.04 -3.86
CA ILE A 22 6.80 9.20 -3.46
C ILE A 22 7.74 8.99 -4.64
N ALA A 23 8.58 9.97 -4.95
CA ALA A 23 9.56 9.90 -6.04
C ALA A 23 8.97 9.42 -7.38
N GLY A 24 7.75 9.85 -7.72
CA GLY A 24 7.05 9.44 -8.94
C GLY A 24 6.42 8.04 -8.91
N LEU A 25 6.60 7.29 -7.81
CA LEU A 25 5.88 6.05 -7.54
C LEU A 25 4.62 6.34 -6.73
N TYR A 26 3.60 5.50 -6.93
CA TYR A 26 2.41 5.51 -6.10
C TYR A 26 2.42 4.32 -5.14
N ILE A 27 1.66 4.37 -4.06
CA ILE A 27 1.43 3.25 -3.16
C ILE A 27 -0.06 3.28 -2.85
N ASP A 28 -0.76 2.17 -3.07
CA ASP A 28 -2.22 2.16 -2.99
C ASP A 28 -2.68 2.52 -1.58
N ILE A 29 -2.02 1.94 -0.57
CA ILE A 29 -2.18 2.30 0.83
C ILE A 29 -0.82 2.30 1.50
N LEU A 30 -0.44 3.43 2.09
CA LEU A 30 0.69 3.52 3.01
C LEU A 30 0.15 3.62 4.44
N VAL A 31 0.64 2.73 5.31
CA VAL A 31 0.33 2.72 6.74
C VAL A 31 1.51 3.33 7.48
N GLU A 32 1.26 4.27 8.37
CA GLU A 32 2.27 4.88 9.23
C GLU A 32 1.97 4.54 10.69
N LYS A 33 2.94 3.91 11.36
CA LYS A 33 2.89 3.60 12.79
C LYS A 33 4.28 3.42 13.37
N ASN A 34 4.59 4.12 14.47
CA ASN A 34 5.86 3.99 15.20
C ASN A 34 7.10 4.11 14.29
N ASN A 35 7.11 5.12 13.41
CA ASN A 35 8.18 5.35 12.43
C ASN A 35 8.42 4.18 11.45
N LYS A 36 7.40 3.34 11.25
CA LYS A 36 7.37 2.28 10.24
C LYS A 36 6.31 2.60 9.19
N TYR A 37 6.62 2.21 7.96
CA TYR A 37 5.86 2.56 6.77
C TYR A 37 5.53 1.34 5.89
N PRO A 38 4.80 0.32 6.39
CA PRO A 38 4.36 -0.75 5.51
C PRO A 38 3.36 -0.23 4.47
N GLY A 39 3.53 -0.65 3.22
CA GLY A 39 2.59 -0.37 2.14
C GLY A 39 1.79 -1.61 1.75
N ILE A 40 0.66 -1.39 1.09
CA ILE A 40 -0.21 -2.44 0.55
C ILE A 40 -0.38 -2.20 -0.94
N ASP A 41 -0.20 -3.25 -1.74
CA ASP A 41 -0.51 -3.34 -3.17
C ASP A 41 -1.81 -4.13 -3.34
N LEU A 42 -2.87 -3.47 -3.84
CA LEU A 42 -4.22 -4.01 -3.94
C LEU A 42 -4.49 -4.63 -5.31
N ILE A 43 -3.99 -5.84 -5.52
CA ILE A 43 -4.01 -6.51 -6.82
C ILE A 43 -5.42 -6.98 -7.19
N GLY A 44 -5.92 -6.51 -8.34
CA GLY A 44 -7.20 -6.96 -8.91
C GLY A 44 -8.45 -6.33 -8.29
N TYR A 45 -8.32 -5.39 -7.34
CA TYR A 45 -9.48 -4.67 -6.81
C TYR A 45 -9.95 -3.58 -7.79
N PRO A 46 -11.27 -3.37 -7.95
CA PRO A 46 -11.80 -2.31 -8.81
C PRO A 46 -11.29 -0.92 -8.39
N GLY A 47 -10.75 -0.16 -9.35
CA GLY A 47 -10.25 1.20 -9.12
C GLY A 47 -8.99 1.52 -9.95
N ASN A 48 -8.19 2.49 -9.50
CA ASN A 48 -6.95 2.90 -10.17
C ASN A 48 -5.77 1.95 -9.93
N PHE A 49 -5.96 0.89 -9.14
CA PHE A 49 -4.90 0.04 -8.59
C PHE A 49 -5.05 -1.43 -8.99
N VAL A 50 -5.60 -1.71 -10.18
CA VAL A 50 -5.95 -3.08 -10.60
C VAL A 50 -4.71 -3.94 -10.87
N ALA A 51 -3.66 -3.35 -11.45
CA ALA A 51 -2.44 -4.07 -11.82
C ALA A 51 -1.50 -4.18 -10.62
N ALA A 52 -0.93 -5.37 -10.43
CA ALA A 52 0.15 -5.57 -9.48
C ALA A 52 1.36 -4.69 -9.81
N PHE A 53 2.11 -4.31 -8.79
CA PHE A 53 3.39 -3.66 -8.99
C PHE A 53 4.35 -4.63 -9.69
N ASP A 54 5.21 -4.09 -10.56
CA ASP A 54 6.34 -4.87 -11.06
C ASP A 54 7.37 -5.12 -9.95
N ILE A 55 8.22 -6.12 -10.15
CA ILE A 55 9.23 -6.52 -9.16
C ILE A 55 10.24 -5.40 -8.86
N GLU A 56 10.52 -4.51 -9.81
CA GLU A 56 11.46 -3.42 -9.60
C GLU A 56 10.90 -2.35 -8.66
N ARG A 57 9.59 -2.06 -8.76
CA ARG A 57 8.90 -1.17 -7.83
C ARG A 57 8.93 -1.72 -6.41
N TYR A 58 8.71 -3.03 -6.21
CA TYR A 58 8.89 -3.67 -4.91
C TYR A 58 10.32 -3.46 -4.36
N ARG A 59 11.35 -3.63 -5.19
CA ARG A 59 12.74 -3.47 -4.78
C ARG A 59 13.12 -2.03 -4.46
N ILE A 60 12.64 -1.06 -5.24
CA ILE A 60 12.89 0.37 -5.01
C ILE A 60 12.28 0.79 -3.67
N LEU A 61 11.02 0.42 -3.42
CA LEU A 61 10.32 0.74 -2.17
C LEU A 61 10.99 0.08 -0.96
N TYR A 62 11.40 -1.18 -1.10
CA TYR A 62 12.14 -1.88 -0.03
C TYR A 62 13.45 -1.18 0.34
N ARG A 63 14.22 -0.69 -0.66
CA ARG A 63 15.49 0.02 -0.44
C ARG A 63 15.34 1.31 0.36
N ILE A 64 14.18 1.96 0.29
CA ILE A 64 13.88 3.19 1.04
C ILE A 64 13.14 2.91 2.35
N GLY A 65 13.06 1.64 2.78
CA GLY A 65 12.46 1.24 4.05
C GLY A 65 10.95 1.01 4.03
N ILE A 66 10.34 0.96 2.84
CA ILE A 66 8.91 0.71 2.66
C ILE A 66 8.71 -0.76 2.24
N GLN A 67 8.24 -1.58 3.18
CA GLN A 67 7.89 -2.97 2.89
C GLN A 67 6.47 -3.03 2.32
N ILE A 68 6.33 -3.51 1.07
CA ILE A 68 5.02 -3.67 0.41
C ILE A 68 4.49 -5.08 0.64
N ILE A 69 3.22 -5.18 1.02
CA ILE A 69 2.47 -6.42 1.18
C ILE A 69 1.43 -6.50 0.05
N PRO A 70 1.55 -7.47 -0.87
CA PRO A 70 0.52 -7.70 -1.88
C PRO A 70 -0.74 -8.31 -1.27
N VAL A 71 -1.91 -7.80 -1.64
CA VAL A 71 -3.22 -8.35 -1.27
C VAL A 71 -4.03 -8.52 -2.55
N SER A 72 -4.31 -9.76 -2.94
CA SER A 72 -5.04 -10.08 -4.17
C SER A 72 -6.54 -10.28 -3.95
N TYR A 73 -7.35 -9.76 -4.88
CA TYR A 73 -8.82 -9.98 -4.91
C TYR A 73 -9.20 -11.40 -5.38
N LEU A 74 -8.26 -12.14 -5.97
CA LEU A 74 -8.43 -13.54 -6.38
C LEU A 74 -7.49 -14.39 -5.52
N SER A 75 -8.07 -15.10 -4.55
CA SER A 75 -7.44 -16.19 -3.79
C SER A 75 -8.44 -17.32 -3.68
#